data_AF-A0A858RNM8-F1
#
_entry.id   AF-A0A858RNM8-F1
#
_cell.length_a   1.000
_cell.length_b   1.000
_cell.length_c   1.000
_cell.angle_alpha   90.00
_cell.angle_beta   90.00
_cell.angle_gamma   90.00
#
_symmetry.space_group_name_H-M   'P 1'
#
loop_
_entity.id
_entity.type
_entity.pdbx_description
1 polymer ?
#
loop_
_entity_poly.entity_id
_entity_poly.type
_entity_poly.pdbx_seq_one_letter_code
_entity_poly.pdbx_strand_id
1 'polypeptide(L)'
;MKPLHRSITFWSGILVMIFIAWAWRDSMKAQSSLRRHNYHAQNLWGSISVERTPLLYRGDASRFPLDRSGGFSVFSKTPAFPPPLILRGGGEESAYEVPELGIYHEWIKQRFRYLPQDSWIVLLPHWMLLALVALPWSGLLLWRSRRHHRAQAIAAS
;
A
#
# COMPACT_ATOMS: atom_id res chain seq x y z
N MET A 1 -25.29 14.53 26.61
CA MET A 1 -24.54 14.24 25.36
C MET A 1 -23.63 13.04 25.59
N LYS A 2 -23.63 12.01 24.73
CA LYS A 2 -22.58 10.98 24.81
C LYS A 2 -21.31 11.59 24.21
N PRO A 3 -20.22 11.74 24.97
CA PRO A 3 -19.02 12.39 24.46
C PRO A 3 -18.39 11.58 23.32
N LEU A 4 -17.77 12.26 22.35
CA LEU A 4 -17.23 11.66 21.12
C LEU A 4 -16.22 10.53 21.41
N HIS A 5 -15.45 10.67 22.50
CA HIS A 5 -14.51 9.65 22.98
C HIS A 5 -15.19 8.35 23.45
N ARG A 6 -16.52 8.25 23.50
CA ARG A 6 -17.23 6.97 23.76
C ARG A 6 -17.74 6.31 22.48
N SER A 7 -17.48 6.91 21.30
CA SER A 7 -17.91 6.36 20.02
C SER A 7 -16.96 5.27 19.54
N ILE A 8 -17.47 4.04 19.34
CA ILE A 8 -16.71 2.93 18.75
C ILE A 8 -16.17 3.29 17.36
N THR A 9 -16.95 4.03 16.56
CA THR A 9 -16.53 4.52 15.23
C THR A 9 -15.32 5.46 15.30
N PHE A 10 -15.20 6.24 16.37
CA PHE A 10 -14.06 7.14 16.56
C PHE A 10 -12.79 6.34 16.85
N TRP A 11 -12.84 5.44 17.83
CA TRP A 11 -11.70 4.61 18.21
C TRP A 11 -11.26 3.65 17.11
N SER A 12 -12.20 3.02 16.41
CA SER A 12 -11.86 2.13 15.28
C SER A 12 -11.11 2.86 14.17
N GLY A 13 -11.52 4.08 13.78
CA GLY A 13 -10.79 4.86 12.80
C GLY A 13 -9.38 5.24 13.26
N ILE A 14 -9.22 5.65 14.52
CA ILE A 14 -7.90 5.93 15.10
C ILE A 14 -7.00 4.70 15.09
N LEU A 15 -7.52 3.54 15.53
CA LEU A 15 -6.76 2.29 15.54
C LEU A 15 -6.30 1.89 14.14
N VAL A 16 -7.17 2.00 13.12
CA VAL A 16 -6.80 1.71 11.73
C VAL A 16 -5.72 2.68 11.23
N MET A 17 -5.86 3.98 11.49
CA MET A 17 -4.84 4.98 11.09
C MET A 17 -3.48 4.72 11.77
N ILE A 18 -3.48 4.41 13.07
CA ILE A 18 -2.27 4.03 13.82
C ILE A 18 -1.62 2.79 13.20
N PHE A 19 -2.43 1.77 12.88
CA PHE A 19 -1.93 0.55 12.25
C PHE A 19 -1.30 0.83 10.87
N ILE A 20 -1.94 1.66 10.03
CA ILE A 20 -1.39 2.05 8.72
C ILE A 20 -0.08 2.83 8.89
N ALA A 21 -0.01 3.78 9.84
CA ALA A 21 1.20 4.55 10.10
C ALA A 21 2.34 3.66 10.63
N TRP A 22 2.02 2.67 11.48
CA TRP A 22 2.97 1.66 11.92
C TRP A 22 3.46 0.80 10.76
N ALA A 23 2.56 0.29 9.92
CA ALA A 23 2.90 -0.52 8.75
C ALA A 23 3.77 0.26 7.74
N TRP A 24 3.47 1.55 7.55
CA TRP A 24 4.30 2.45 6.76
C TRP A 24 5.71 2.53 7.32
N ARG A 25 5.86 2.83 8.62
CA ARG A 25 7.17 2.90 9.28
C ARG A 25 7.91 1.57 9.21
N ASP A 26 7.21 0.45 9.39
CA ASP A 26 7.77 -0.89 9.32
C ASP A 26 8.29 -1.23 7.91
N SER A 27 7.52 -0.86 6.87
CA SER A 27 7.90 -1.06 5.46
C SER A 27 9.16 -0.31 5.03
N MET A 28 9.60 0.68 5.80
CA MET A 28 10.87 1.38 5.59
C MET A 28 12.08 0.60 6.15
N LYS A 29 11.84 -0.36 7.05
CA LYS A 29 12.89 -1.13 7.74
C LYS A 29 12.97 -2.57 7.27
N ALA A 30 11.83 -3.14 6.91
CA ALA A 30 11.73 -4.53 6.52
C ALA A 30 10.81 -4.67 5.31
N GLN A 31 11.13 -5.65 4.46
CA GLN A 31 10.27 -6.11 3.40
C GLN A 31 9.59 -7.39 3.90
N SER A 32 8.29 -7.47 3.72
CA SER A 32 7.46 -8.64 3.98
C SER A 32 6.72 -8.96 2.70
N SER A 33 6.82 -10.20 2.25
CA SER A 33 6.22 -10.64 1.01
C SER A 33 5.36 -11.86 1.21
N LEU A 34 4.29 -11.92 0.41
CA LEU A 34 3.32 -12.97 0.33
C LEU A 34 3.23 -13.40 -1.13
N ARG A 35 3.48 -14.68 -1.40
CA ARG A 35 3.43 -15.22 -2.76
C ARG A 35 2.38 -16.32 -2.84
N ARG A 36 1.60 -16.33 -3.93
CA ARG A 36 0.64 -17.37 -4.24
C ARG A 36 0.43 -17.48 -5.74
N HIS A 37 0.77 -18.63 -6.32
CA HIS A 37 0.72 -18.85 -7.78
C HIS A 37 1.46 -17.72 -8.51
N ASN A 38 0.80 -17.06 -9.44
CA ASN A 38 1.35 -15.96 -10.24
C ASN A 38 1.21 -14.60 -9.54
N TYR A 39 0.75 -14.55 -8.28
CA TYR A 39 0.55 -13.31 -7.53
C TYR A 39 1.61 -13.15 -6.45
N HIS A 40 2.07 -11.91 -6.29
CA HIS A 40 3.03 -11.51 -5.28
C HIS A 40 2.59 -10.17 -4.69
N ALA A 41 2.35 -10.16 -3.38
CA ALA A 41 2.05 -8.96 -2.62
C ALA A 41 3.19 -8.71 -1.64
N GLN A 42 3.65 -7.47 -1.52
CA GLN A 42 4.74 -7.15 -0.60
C GLN A 42 4.63 -5.70 -0.12
N ASN A 43 5.06 -5.44 1.11
CA ASN A 43 5.34 -4.09 1.56
C ASN A 43 6.80 -3.74 1.23
N LEU A 44 7.00 -2.58 0.64
CA LEU A 44 8.32 -2.15 0.22
C LEU A 44 8.42 -0.63 0.22
N TRP A 45 9.39 -0.11 0.96
CA TRP A 45 9.85 1.29 0.92
C TRP A 45 8.72 2.32 0.99
N GLY A 46 7.82 2.15 1.95
CA GLY A 46 6.70 3.06 2.12
C GLY A 46 5.53 2.83 1.17
N SER A 47 5.53 1.72 0.44
CA SER A 47 4.42 1.31 -0.42
C SER A 47 3.97 -0.13 -0.14
N ILE A 48 2.74 -0.44 -0.51
CA ILE A 48 2.27 -1.80 -0.70
C ILE A 48 2.26 -2.02 -2.21
N SER A 49 2.82 -3.14 -2.65
CA SER A 49 2.74 -3.56 -4.04
C SER A 49 2.01 -4.87 -4.18
N VAL A 50 1.24 -4.98 -5.26
CA VAL A 50 0.63 -6.23 -5.72
C VAL A 50 1.04 -6.38 -7.17
N GLU A 51 1.68 -7.49 -7.49
CA GLU A 51 2.08 -7.83 -8.85
C GLU A 51 1.56 -9.21 -9.25
N ARG A 52 1.28 -9.35 -10.55
CA ARG A 52 1.05 -10.64 -11.20
C ARG A 52 2.19 -10.87 -12.19
N THR A 53 2.90 -11.99 -12.03
CA THR A 53 4.03 -12.34 -12.89
C THR A 53 4.04 -13.86 -13.13
N PRO A 54 3.54 -14.35 -14.27
CA PRO A 54 3.27 -15.78 -14.47
C PRO A 54 4.51 -16.66 -14.61
N LEU A 55 5.66 -16.09 -14.96
CA LEU A 55 6.90 -16.86 -15.17
C LEU A 55 7.81 -16.92 -13.94
N LEU A 56 7.72 -15.96 -13.01
CA LEU A 56 8.68 -15.85 -11.91
C LEU A 56 8.36 -16.75 -10.71
N TYR A 57 7.12 -17.20 -10.57
CA TYR A 57 6.63 -17.81 -9.31
C TYR A 57 6.08 -19.23 -9.50
N ARG A 58 6.68 -20.02 -10.39
CA ARG A 58 6.25 -21.39 -10.73
C ARG A 58 6.54 -22.46 -9.67
N GLY A 59 6.77 -22.05 -8.41
CA GLY A 59 7.04 -22.95 -7.28
C GLY A 59 5.77 -23.47 -6.61
N ASP A 60 5.92 -24.49 -5.75
CA ASP A 60 4.83 -25.13 -5.00
C ASP A 60 3.99 -24.09 -4.21
N ALA A 61 2.84 -23.76 -4.78
CA ALA A 61 1.93 -22.72 -4.31
C ALA A 61 1.03 -23.18 -3.15
N SER A 62 1.32 -24.35 -2.55
CA SER A 62 0.50 -24.91 -1.47
C SER A 62 0.67 -24.17 -0.13
N ARG A 63 1.74 -23.39 0.04
CA ARG A 63 1.99 -22.60 1.25
C ARG A 63 2.02 -21.11 0.93
N PHE A 64 1.62 -20.30 1.92
CA PHE A 64 1.85 -18.86 1.95
C PHE A 64 3.14 -18.60 2.73
N PRO A 65 4.35 -18.79 2.14
CA PRO A 65 5.56 -18.43 2.84
C PRO A 65 5.51 -16.91 3.07
N LEU A 66 5.34 -16.52 4.34
CA LEU A 66 5.60 -15.16 4.76
C LEU A 66 7.12 -15.03 4.84
N ASP A 67 7.71 -14.43 3.82
CA ASP A 67 9.13 -14.11 3.84
C ASP A 67 9.29 -12.67 4.35
N ARG A 68 10.16 -12.50 5.33
CA ARG A 68 10.50 -11.20 5.89
C ARG A 68 12.01 -11.03 5.86
N SER A 69 12.46 -10.14 4.99
CA SER A 69 13.87 -9.79 4.85
C SER A 69 14.12 -8.40 5.44
N GLY A 70 15.33 -8.20 5.98
CA GLY A 70 15.80 -6.87 6.33
C GLY A 70 15.78 -5.98 5.08
N GLY A 71 15.32 -4.74 5.22
CA GLY A 71 15.23 -3.82 4.08
C GLY A 71 16.60 -3.61 3.45
N PHE A 72 16.67 -3.61 2.12
CA PHE A 72 17.87 -3.21 1.39
C PHE A 72 18.21 -1.77 1.74
N SER A 73 19.22 -1.56 2.59
CA SER A 73 19.70 -0.25 3.01
C SER A 73 20.08 0.65 1.82
N VAL A 74 20.40 0.03 0.68
CA VAL A 74 20.85 0.70 -0.54
C VAL A 74 19.78 1.61 -1.16
N PHE A 75 18.49 1.33 -0.95
CA PHE A 75 17.39 2.14 -1.54
C PHE A 75 16.80 3.17 -0.57
N SER A 76 17.28 3.24 0.67
CA SER A 76 16.75 4.13 1.72
C SER A 76 16.83 5.64 1.41
N LYS A 77 17.63 6.05 0.42
CA LYS A 77 17.78 7.44 -0.02
C LYS A 77 16.93 7.82 -1.23
N THR A 78 16.24 6.86 -1.84
CA THR A 78 15.39 7.17 -3.01
C THR A 78 14.14 7.92 -2.55
N PRO A 79 13.74 9.00 -3.26
CA PRO A 79 12.54 9.75 -2.91
C PRO A 79 11.33 8.82 -2.95
N ALA A 80 10.35 9.10 -2.07
CA ALA A 80 9.10 8.37 -2.02
C ALA A 80 8.51 8.27 -3.43
N PHE A 81 8.07 7.06 -3.82
CA PHE A 81 7.49 6.79 -5.12
C PHE A 81 6.51 7.89 -5.57
N PRO A 82 6.51 8.28 -6.86
CA PRO A 82 5.41 9.06 -7.38
C PRO A 82 4.06 8.33 -7.14
N PRO A 83 2.95 9.08 -7.04
CA PRO A 83 1.61 8.54 -6.77
C PRO A 83 1.20 7.46 -7.78
N PRO A 84 0.14 6.69 -7.47
CA PRO A 84 0.12 5.24 -7.65
C PRO A 84 0.68 4.77 -8.99
N LEU A 85 1.66 3.88 -8.95
CA LEU A 85 2.32 3.39 -10.14
C LEU A 85 1.65 2.09 -10.61
N ILE A 86 1.15 2.10 -11.84
CA ILE A 86 0.63 0.91 -12.51
C ILE A 86 1.51 0.65 -13.72
N LEU A 87 2.16 -0.51 -13.77
CA LEU A 87 2.96 -0.94 -14.92
C LEU A 87 2.42 -2.26 -15.47
N ARG A 88 2.64 -2.46 -16.76
CA ARG A 88 2.34 -3.69 -17.48
C ARG A 88 3.61 -4.23 -18.13
N GLY A 89 3.64 -5.54 -18.35
CA GLY A 89 4.72 -6.21 -19.05
C GLY A 89 4.85 -5.72 -20.49
N GLY A 90 6.07 -5.49 -20.95
CA GLY A 90 6.35 -5.10 -22.34
C GLY A 90 6.45 -6.29 -23.31
N GLY A 91 6.90 -7.45 -22.81
CA GLY A 91 7.25 -8.60 -23.65
C GLY A 91 8.49 -8.37 -24.52
N GLU A 92 9.37 -7.44 -24.13
CA GLU A 92 10.58 -7.12 -24.88
C GLU A 92 11.67 -8.20 -24.65
N GLU A 93 12.25 -8.73 -25.73
CA GLU A 93 13.26 -9.82 -25.69
C GLU A 93 14.71 -9.34 -25.53
N SER A 94 14.94 -8.04 -25.34
CA SER A 94 16.29 -7.47 -25.26
C SER A 94 17.05 -7.94 -24.00
N ALA A 95 18.39 -7.86 -24.03
CA ALA A 95 19.23 -8.19 -22.89
C ALA A 95 18.89 -7.29 -21.69
N TYR A 96 18.70 -7.91 -20.52
CA TYR A 96 18.47 -7.20 -19.28
C TYR A 96 19.76 -6.50 -18.83
N GLU A 97 19.87 -5.21 -19.09
CA GLU A 97 20.92 -4.39 -18.47
C GLU A 97 20.51 -4.06 -17.05
N VAL A 98 21.38 -4.33 -16.07
CA VAL A 98 21.15 -3.89 -14.69
C VAL A 98 21.45 -2.39 -14.66
N PRO A 99 20.44 -1.52 -14.46
CA PRO A 99 20.71 -0.08 -14.38
C PRO A 99 21.61 0.18 -13.17
N GLU A 100 22.48 1.19 -13.27
CA GLU A 100 23.23 1.68 -12.11
C GLU A 100 22.25 1.94 -10.95
N LEU A 101 22.57 1.39 -9.78
CA LEU A 101 21.76 1.52 -8.57
C LEU A 101 21.60 3.00 -8.22
N GLY A 102 20.48 3.61 -8.63
CA GLY A 102 20.22 5.02 -8.35
C GLY A 102 18.75 5.36 -8.19
N ILE A 103 17.85 4.72 -8.94
CA ILE A 103 16.42 5.07 -8.91
C ILE A 103 15.60 3.80 -9.03
N TYR A 104 15.03 3.34 -7.92
CA TYR A 104 14.19 2.14 -7.90
C TYR A 104 13.01 2.20 -8.88
N HIS A 105 12.47 3.39 -9.11
CA HIS A 105 11.43 3.62 -10.10
C HIS A 105 11.85 3.17 -11.51
N GLU A 106 13.07 3.53 -11.93
CA GLU A 106 13.61 3.12 -13.22
C GLU A 106 13.92 1.62 -13.24
N TRP A 107 14.40 1.08 -12.12
CA TRP A 107 14.61 -0.36 -11.98
C TRP A 107 13.30 -1.16 -12.15
N ILE A 108 12.18 -0.75 -11.52
CA ILE A 108 10.90 -1.44 -11.70
C ILE A 108 10.43 -1.31 -13.16
N LYS A 109 10.46 -0.09 -13.72
CA LYS A 109 10.04 0.13 -15.12
C LYS A 109 10.82 -0.78 -16.07
N GLN A 110 12.13 -0.82 -15.91
CA GLN A 110 13.02 -1.64 -16.71
C GLN A 110 12.70 -3.12 -16.51
N ARG A 111 12.58 -3.60 -15.26
CA ARG A 111 12.15 -4.98 -14.97
C ARG A 111 10.86 -5.34 -15.71
N PHE A 112 9.85 -4.46 -15.70
CA PHE A 112 8.57 -4.72 -16.35
C PHE A 112 8.62 -4.72 -17.89
N ARG A 113 9.59 -4.06 -18.53
CA ARG A 113 9.75 -4.15 -20.00
C ARG A 113 9.99 -5.59 -20.46
N TYR A 114 10.80 -6.34 -19.71
CA TYR A 114 11.18 -7.72 -20.04
C TYR A 114 10.21 -8.77 -19.49
N LEU A 115 9.16 -8.37 -18.76
CA LEU A 115 8.14 -9.31 -18.29
C LEU A 115 7.11 -9.60 -19.38
N PRO A 116 6.49 -10.81 -19.37
CA PRO A 116 5.39 -11.14 -20.27
C PRO A 116 4.28 -10.09 -20.26
N GLN A 117 3.62 -9.89 -21.40
CA GLN A 117 2.57 -8.86 -21.57
C GLN A 117 1.39 -8.99 -20.59
N ASP A 118 1.16 -10.18 -20.04
CA ASP A 118 0.10 -10.42 -19.04
C ASP A 118 0.53 -10.16 -17.59
N SER A 119 1.78 -9.71 -17.41
CA SER A 119 2.34 -9.27 -16.13
C SER A 119 1.94 -7.84 -15.82
N TRP A 120 1.71 -7.55 -14.55
CA TRP A 120 1.42 -6.20 -14.09
C TRP A 120 1.84 -5.99 -12.63
N ILE A 121 2.06 -4.74 -12.25
CA ILE A 121 2.26 -4.33 -10.86
C ILE A 121 1.45 -3.08 -10.56
N VAL A 122 0.90 -3.03 -9.35
CA VAL A 122 0.29 -1.87 -8.74
C VAL A 122 1.07 -1.54 -7.48
N LEU A 123 1.64 -0.34 -7.40
CA LEU A 123 2.25 0.20 -6.18
C LEU A 123 1.37 1.30 -5.59
N LEU A 124 0.99 1.12 -4.33
CA LEU A 124 0.20 2.05 -3.54
C LEU A 124 1.02 2.56 -2.37
N PRO A 125 1.43 3.85 -2.37
CA PRO A 125 2.03 4.47 -1.20
C PRO A 125 1.13 4.37 0.05
N HIS A 126 1.71 4.12 1.22
CA HIS A 126 0.92 4.00 2.46
C HIS A 126 0.17 5.29 2.83
N TRP A 127 0.69 6.47 2.45
CA TRP A 127 -0.02 7.73 2.67
C TRP A 127 -1.35 7.78 1.91
N MET A 128 -1.45 7.11 0.76
CA MET A 128 -2.73 6.99 0.03
C MET A 128 -3.71 6.12 0.78
N LEU A 129 -3.24 5.00 1.37
CA LEU A 129 -4.09 4.15 2.22
C LEU A 129 -4.58 4.91 3.45
N LEU A 130 -3.71 5.72 4.05
CA LEU A 130 -4.07 6.59 5.17
C LEU A 130 -5.14 7.60 4.74
N ALA A 131 -4.97 8.28 3.60
CA ALA A 131 -5.96 9.22 3.08
C ALA A 131 -7.30 8.54 2.74
N LEU A 132 -7.25 7.33 2.15
CA LEU A 132 -8.43 6.53 1.80
C LEU A 132 -9.28 6.17 3.02
N VAL A 133 -8.65 5.98 4.19
CA VAL A 133 -9.38 5.73 5.45
C VAL A 133 -9.76 7.04 6.14
N ALA A 134 -8.85 8.00 6.20
CA ALA A 134 -9.03 9.24 6.94
C ALA A 134 -10.15 10.12 6.36
N LEU A 135 -10.30 10.19 5.03
CA LEU A 135 -11.29 11.05 4.39
C LEU A 135 -12.73 10.57 4.64
N PRO A 136 -13.12 9.31 4.35
CA PRO A 136 -14.46 8.82 4.65
C PRO A 136 -14.76 8.83 6.15
N TRP A 137 -13.77 8.46 6.98
CA TRP A 137 -13.93 8.49 8.43
C TRP A 137 -14.20 9.90 8.95
N SER A 138 -13.44 10.91 8.51
CA SER A 138 -13.67 12.31 8.88
C SER A 138 -15.03 12.80 8.39
N GLY A 139 -15.42 12.45 7.17
CA GLY A 139 -16.74 12.77 6.63
C GLY A 139 -17.88 12.18 7.48
N LEU A 140 -17.74 10.93 7.91
CA LEU A 140 -18.70 10.26 8.79
C LEU A 140 -18.81 10.95 10.16
N LEU A 141 -17.69 11.34 10.75
CA LEU A 141 -17.67 12.07 12.03
C LEU A 141 -18.34 13.44 11.91
N LEU A 142 -18.05 14.18 10.84
CA LEU A 142 -18.66 15.48 10.57
C LEU A 142 -20.17 15.35 10.34
N TRP A 143 -20.61 14.36 9.54
CA TRP A 143 -22.02 14.10 9.31
C TRP A 143 -22.76 13.78 10.62
N ARG A 144 -22.18 12.91 11.45
CA ARG A 144 -22.75 12.55 12.75
C ARG A 144 -22.84 13.75 13.69
N SER A 145 -21.79 14.57 13.74
CA SER A 145 -21.78 15.81 14.54
C SER A 145 -22.92 16.75 14.11
N ARG A 146 -23.04 17.00 12.81
CA ARG A 146 -24.12 17.83 12.23
C ARG A 146 -25.51 17.31 12.59
N ARG A 147 -25.72 15.99 12.51
CA ARG A 147 -27.01 15.36 12.87
C ARG A 147 -27.36 15.57 14.34
N HIS A 148 -26.37 15.46 15.24
CA HIS A 148 -26.60 15.69 16.67
C HIS A 148 -26.98 17.15 16.97
N HIS A 149 -26.32 18.12 16.35
CA HIS A 149 -26.67 19.53 16.51
C HIS A 149 -28.09 19.84 16.02
N ARG A 150 -28.49 19.27 14.88
CA ARG A 150 -29.88 19.43 14.37
C ARG A 150 -30.92 18.86 15.34
N ALA A 151 -30.68 17.69 15.92
CA ALA A 151 -31.61 17.09 16.87
C ALA A 151 -31.76 17.92 18.16
N GLN A 152 -30.67 18.55 18.62
CA GLN A 152 -30.71 19.43 19.79
C GLN A 152 -31.45 20.74 19.52
N ALA A 153 -31.27 21.32 18.33
CA ALA A 153 -32.01 22.52 17.93
C ALA A 153 -33.52 22.28 17.90
N ILE A 154 -33.96 21.13 17.38
CA ILE A 154 -35.39 20.73 17.35
C ILE A 154 -35.92 20.46 18.76
N ALA A 155 -35.13 19.88 19.66
CA ALA A 155 -35.55 19.61 21.03
C ALA A 155 -35.66 20.88 21.91
N ALA A 156 -35.09 21.99 21.45
CA ALA A 156 -35.11 23.27 22.16
C ALA A 156 -36.20 24.24 21.65
N SER A 157 -36.85 23.93 20.52
CA SER A 157 -38.01 24.65 19.98
C SER A 157 -39.31 24.04 20.46
#